data_AF-A0A7V8A4Z1-F1
#
_entry.id   AF-A0A7V8A4Z1-F1
#
_cell.length_a   1.000
_cell.length_b   1.000
_cell.length_c   1.000
_cell.angle_alpha   90.00
_cell.angle_beta   90.00
_cell.angle_gamma   90.00
#
_symmetry.space_group_name_H-M   'P 1'
#
loop_
_entity.id
_entity.type
_entity.pdbx_description
1 polymer ?
#
loop_
_entity_poly.entity_id
_entity_poly.type
_entity_poly.pdbx_seq_one_letter_code
_entity_poly.pdbx_strand_id
1 'polypeptide(L)'
;MTEKLINISKIVEKVNSKYLLVMIAAKRSRQLSLLEQKDKILKEEPDKLKARTDLDNVGLLSEEEKLALKSHKPIIVALDELMDDKITYSFKEEE
;
A
#
# COMPACT_ATOMS: atom_id res chain seq x y z
N MET A 1 -11.63 -14.28 -7.28
CA MET A 1 -10.30 -13.94 -6.73
C MET A 1 -9.31 -14.95 -7.26
N THR A 2 -8.32 -14.52 -8.03
CA THR A 2 -7.18 -15.37 -8.40
C THR A 2 -6.31 -15.58 -7.16
N GLU A 3 -5.95 -16.83 -6.85
CA GLU A 3 -4.95 -17.10 -5.82
C GLU A 3 -3.59 -16.62 -6.31
N LYS A 4 -3.07 -15.57 -5.67
CA LYS A 4 -1.70 -15.10 -5.89
C LYS A 4 -0.82 -15.64 -4.77
N LEU A 5 0.18 -16.44 -5.15
CA LEU A 5 1.08 -17.07 -4.20
C LEU A 5 2.28 -16.17 -3.93
N ILE A 6 2.40 -15.67 -2.70
CA ILE A 6 3.53 -14.82 -2.30
C ILE A 6 4.69 -15.68 -1.82
N ASN A 7 5.86 -15.51 -2.44
CA ASN A 7 7.09 -16.16 -1.99
C ASN A 7 7.77 -15.31 -0.90
N ILE A 8 7.39 -15.56 0.36
CA ILE A 8 7.91 -14.82 1.52
C ILE A 8 9.44 -14.91 1.61
N SER A 9 10.03 -16.07 1.30
CA SER A 9 11.49 -16.26 1.38
C SER A 9 12.24 -15.28 0.51
N LYS A 10 11.79 -15.08 -0.74
CA LYS A 10 12.39 -14.10 -1.67
C LYS A 10 12.20 -12.66 -1.21
N ILE A 11 11.06 -12.33 -0.60
CA ILE A 11 10.80 -10.97 -0.11
C ILE A 11 11.67 -10.65 1.11
N VAL A 12 11.93 -11.64 1.97
CA VAL A 12 12.84 -11.45 3.12
C VAL A 12 14.26 -11.11 2.65
N GLU A 13 14.71 -11.61 1.50
CA GLU A 13 16.01 -11.25 0.91
C GLU A 13 16.10 -9.78 0.44
N LYS A 14 14.96 -9.12 0.21
CA LYS A 14 14.87 -7.70 -0.18
C LYS A 14 15.00 -6.73 0.99
N VAL A 15 14.92 -7.23 2.23
CA VAL A 15 14.92 -6.38 3.44
C VAL A 15 16.00 -6.82 4.42
N ASN A 16 16.46 -5.87 5.23
CA ASN A 16 17.52 -6.14 6.22
C ASN A 16 17.07 -7.07 7.37
N SER A 17 15.78 -7.14 7.67
CA SER A 17 15.25 -8.01 8.72
C SER A 17 13.79 -8.41 8.47
N LYS A 18 13.37 -9.55 9.04
CA LYS A 18 11.97 -10.00 8.99
C LYS A 18 11.01 -9.00 9.63
N TYR A 19 11.45 -8.29 10.66
CA TYR A 19 10.64 -7.24 11.31
C TYR A 19 10.45 -6.03 10.39
N LEU A 20 11.50 -5.69 9.63
CA LEU A 20 11.44 -4.61 8.65
C LEU A 20 10.44 -4.92 7.54
N LEU A 21 10.44 -6.17 7.03
CA LEU A 21 9.41 -6.63 6.09
C LEU A 21 8.00 -6.36 6.62
N VAL A 22 7.71 -6.82 7.85
CA VAL A 22 6.40 -6.65 8.47
C VAL A 22 6.03 -5.18 8.59
N MET A 23 6.97 -4.33 9.02
CA MET A 23 6.77 -2.90 9.13
C MET A 23 6.46 -2.23 7.79
N ILE A 24 7.25 -2.51 6.75
CA ILE A 24 7.08 -1.93 5.41
C ILE A 24 5.74 -2.36 4.85
N ALA A 25 5.46 -3.67 4.85
CA ALA A 25 4.21 -4.23 4.32
C ALA A 25 2.99 -3.66 5.06
N ALA A 26 3.04 -3.56 6.39
CA ALA A 26 1.94 -3.00 7.18
C ALA A 26 1.72 -1.51 6.92
N LYS A 27 2.80 -0.70 6.87
CA LYS A 27 2.69 0.74 6.58
C LYS A 27 2.13 0.97 5.18
N ARG A 28 2.67 0.29 4.17
CA ARG A 28 2.22 0.43 2.80
C ARG A 28 0.79 -0.08 2.60
N SER A 29 0.42 -1.21 3.22
CA SER A 29 -0.94 -1.70 3.20
C SER A 29 -1.94 -0.68 3.75
N ARG A 30 -1.60 0.03 4.84
CA ARG A 30 -2.46 1.08 5.40
C ARG A 30 -2.60 2.26 4.45
N GLN A 31 -1.51 2.68 3.80
CA GLN A 31 -1.55 3.74 2.79
C GLN A 31 -2.50 3.37 1.64
N LEU A 32 -2.37 2.15 1.10
CA LEU A 32 -3.24 1.64 0.04
C LEU A 32 -4.72 1.60 0.48
N SER A 33 -5.01 1.19 1.71
CA SER A 33 -6.38 1.21 2.23
C SER A 33 -6.97 2.63 2.32
N LEU A 34 -6.19 3.62 2.75
CA LEU A 34 -6.64 5.02 2.81
C LEU A 34 -6.86 5.58 1.41
N LEU A 35 -5.95 5.27 0.49
CA LEU A 35 -6.06 5.65 -0.92
C LEU A 35 -7.31 5.03 -1.58
N GLU A 36 -7.61 3.76 -1.30
CA GLU A 36 -8.81 3.07 -1.77
C GLU A 36 -10.09 3.72 -1.23
N GLN A 37 -10.12 4.10 0.05
CA GLN A 37 -11.24 4.82 0.65
C GLN A 37 -11.44 6.18 -0.01
N LYS A 38 -10.35 6.92 -0.24
CA LYS A 38 -10.39 8.21 -0.93
C LYS A 38 -10.95 8.06 -2.35
N ASP A 39 -10.49 7.07 -3.11
CA ASP A 39 -10.96 6.79 -4.47
C ASP A 39 -12.47 6.45 -4.51
N LYS A 40 -12.98 5.69 -3.53
CA LYS A 40 -14.42 5.39 -3.40
C LYS A 40 -15.24 6.65 -3.11
N ILE A 41 -14.82 7.46 -2.13
CA ILE A 41 -15.52 8.71 -1.77
C ILE A 41 -15.54 9.66 -2.97
N LEU A 42 -14.42 9.79 -3.69
CA LEU A 42 -14.33 10.69 -4.84
C LEU A 42 -15.26 10.27 -6.00
N LYS A 43 -15.57 8.97 -6.11
CA LYS A 43 -16.51 8.44 -7.11
C LYS A 43 -17.98 8.54 -6.69
N GLU A 44 -18.27 8.28 -5.42
CA GLU A 44 -19.65 8.13 -4.93
C GLU A 44 -20.20 9.43 -4.34
N GLU A 45 -19.38 10.19 -3.61
CA GLU A 45 -19.80 11.34 -2.80
C GLU A 45 -18.70 12.43 -2.76
N PRO A 46 -18.37 13.05 -3.90
CA PRO A 46 -17.23 13.97 -4.00
C PRO A 46 -17.33 15.17 -3.04
N ASP A 47 -18.54 15.59 -2.69
CA ASP A 47 -18.79 16.70 -1.77
C ASP A 47 -18.33 16.40 -0.33
N LYS A 48 -18.31 15.13 0.08
CA LYS A 48 -17.89 14.72 1.44
C LYS A 48 -16.37 14.63 1.59
N LEU A 49 -15.62 14.65 0.50
CA LEU A 49 -14.16 14.59 0.56
C LEU A 49 -13.56 15.80 1.29
N LYS A 50 -14.13 17.00 1.08
CA LYS A 50 -13.69 18.25 1.72
C LYS A 50 -13.85 18.26 3.26
N ALA A 51 -14.61 17.32 3.81
CA ALA A 51 -14.83 17.20 5.25
C ALA A 51 -13.84 16.23 5.94
N ARG A 52 -12.99 15.53 5.17
CA ARG A 52 -12.06 14.50 5.68
C ARG A 52 -10.61 14.98 5.64
N THR A 53 -10.19 15.62 6.72
CA THR A 53 -8.81 16.11 6.92
C THR A 53 -7.76 14.99 6.92
N ASP A 54 -8.15 13.76 7.25
CA ASP A 54 -7.30 12.56 7.22
C ASP A 54 -6.89 12.13 5.80
N LEU A 55 -7.64 12.57 4.78
CA LEU A 55 -7.41 12.20 3.37
C LEU A 55 -6.85 13.32 2.51
N ASP A 56 -6.76 14.56 3.03
CA ASP A 56 -6.34 15.73 2.27
C ASP A 56 -4.93 15.59 1.70
N ASN A 57 -4.00 15.01 2.47
CA ASN A 57 -2.60 14.83 2.10
C ASN A 57 -2.27 13.45 1.51
N VAL A 58 -3.25 12.54 1.48
CA VAL A 58 -3.07 11.22 0.89
C VAL A 58 -3.12 11.39 -0.64
N GLY A 59 -2.19 10.78 -1.37
CA GLY A 59 -2.12 10.87 -2.84
C GLY A 59 -3.32 10.27 -3.56
N LEU A 60 -3.13 9.86 -4.81
CA LEU A 60 -4.13 9.12 -5.58
C LEU A 60 -3.55 7.76 -5.97
N LEU A 61 -4.42 6.75 -6.08
CA LEU A 61 -4.04 5.46 -6.65
C LEU A 61 -3.70 5.65 -8.14
N SER A 62 -2.59 5.05 -8.55
CA SER A 62 -2.31 4.76 -9.96
C SER A 62 -3.31 3.73 -10.52
N GLU A 63 -3.40 3.65 -11.84
CA GLU A 63 -4.26 2.66 -12.50
C GLU A 63 -3.84 1.22 -12.20
N GLU A 64 -2.53 0.96 -12.04
CA GLU A 64 -2.00 -0.34 -11.64
C GLU A 64 -2.48 -0.73 -10.23
N GLU A 65 -2.37 0.18 -9.26
CA GLU A 65 -2.82 -0.06 -7.89
C GLU A 65 -4.34 -0.27 -7.82
N LYS A 66 -5.13 0.54 -8.56
CA LYS A 66 -6.59 0.35 -8.65
C LYS A 66 -6.96 -1.03 -9.16
N LEU A 67 -6.27 -1.51 -10.20
CA LEU A 67 -6.53 -2.84 -10.76
C LEU A 67 -6.13 -3.94 -9.78
N ALA A 68 -4.98 -3.79 -9.12
CA ALA A 68 -4.49 -4.75 -8.13
C ALA A 68 -5.43 -4.88 -6.92
N LEU A 69 -5.92 -3.74 -6.40
CA LEU A 69 -6.82 -3.67 -5.24
C LEU A 69 -8.23 -4.21 -5.51
N LYS A 70 -8.69 -4.22 -6.77
CA LYS A 70 -9.93 -4.93 -7.15
C LYS A 70 -9.83 -6.45 -6.95
N SER A 71 -8.62 -6.99 -7.07
CA SER A 71 -8.38 -8.44 -7.12
C SER A 71 -7.79 -8.98 -5.82
N HIS A 72 -7.07 -8.15 -5.06
CA HIS A 72 -6.30 -8.58 -3.90
C HIS A 72 -6.40 -7.59 -2.75
N LYS A 73 -6.20 -8.09 -1.52
CA LYS A 73 -6.17 -7.25 -0.31
C LYS A 73 -4.95 -6.32 -0.33
N PRO A 74 -5.03 -5.13 0.29
CA PRO A 74 -3.93 -4.16 0.34
C PRO A 74 -2.58 -4.72 0.80
N ILE A 75 -2.58 -5.68 1.74
CA ILE A 75 -1.35 -6.32 2.23
C ILE A 75 -0.67 -7.20 1.18
N ILE A 76 -1.44 -7.85 0.30
CA ILE A 76 -0.92 -8.67 -0.80
C ILE A 76 -0.28 -7.74 -1.83
N VAL A 77 -0.96 -6.66 -2.18
CA VAL A 77 -0.45 -5.64 -3.11
C VAL A 77 0.84 -5.02 -2.58
N ALA A 78 0.90 -4.67 -1.29
CA ALA A 78 2.10 -4.12 -0.67
C ALA A 78 3.31 -5.07 -0.71
N LEU A 79 3.08 -6.38 -0.50
CA LEU A 79 4.13 -7.38 -0.57
C LEU A 79 4.62 -7.60 -2.01
N ASP A 80 3.72 -7.53 -2.99
CA ASP A 80 4.09 -7.59 -4.41
C ASP A 80 4.89 -6.36 -4.84
N GLU A 81 4.44 -5.16 -4.47
CA GLU A 81 5.17 -3.92 -4.74
C GLU A 81 6.58 -3.92 -4.12
N LEU A 82 6.73 -4.53 -2.93
CA LEU A 82 8.04 -4.70 -2.31
C LEU A 82 8.92 -5.69 -3.10
N MET A 83 8.34 -6.79 -3.58
CA MET A 83 9.05 -7.78 -4.39
C MET A 83 9.53 -7.18 -5.73
N ASP A 84 8.70 -6.31 -6.32
CA ASP A 84 8.96 -5.62 -7.59
C ASP A 84 9.85 -4.36 -7.44
N ASP A 85 10.44 -4.13 -6.27
CA ASP A 85 11.27 -2.95 -5.96
C ASP A 85 10.56 -1.59 -6.18
N LYS A 86 9.21 -1.57 -6.15
CA LYS A 86 8.40 -0.34 -6.28
C LYS A 86 8.36 0.48 -4.99
N ILE A 87 8.77 -0.10 -3.86
CA ILE A 87 8.78 0.57 -2.55
C ILE A 87 10.22 0.92 -2.18
N THR A 88 10.47 2.21 -1.97
CA THR A 88 11.69 2.70 -1.34
C THR A 88 11.47 2.96 0.14
N TYR A 89 12.47 2.65 0.97
CA TYR A 89 12.44 2.92 2.40
C TYR A 89 13.82 3.35 2.89
N SER A 90 13.84 4.16 3.95
CA SER A 90 15.07 4.63 4.60
C SER A 90 14.84 4.75 6.10
N PHE A 91 15.89 4.51 6.88
CA PHE A 91 15.93 4.91 8.28
C PHE A 91 16.75 6.19 8.37
N LYS A 92 16.15 7.25 8.91
CA LYS A 92 16.93 8.33 9.50
C LYS A 92 17.14 7.93 10.95
N GLU A 93 18.38 7.63 11.31
CA GLU A 93 18.78 7.75 12.70
C GLU A 93 18.77 9.24 13.00
N GLU A 94 17.84 9.70 13.85
CA GLU A 94 17.94 11.04 14.42
C GLU A 94 19.15 10.99 15.37
N GLU A 95 20.29 11.53 14.92
CA GLU A 95 21.46 11.83 15.77
C GLU A 95 21.17 12.99 16.73
#